data_AF-A0A538ARH3-F1
#
_entry.id   AF-A0A538ARH3-F1
#
_cell.length_a   1.000
_cell.length_b   1.000
_cell.length_c   1.000
_cell.angle_alpha   90.00
_cell.angle_beta   90.00
_cell.angle_gamma   90.00
#
_symmetry.space_group_name_H-M   'P 1'
#
loop_
_entity.id
_entity.type
_entity.pdbx_description
1 polymer ?
#
loop_
_entity_poly.entity_id
_entity_poly.type
_entity_poly.pdbx_seq_one_letter_code
_entity_poly.pdbx_strand_id
1 'polypeptide(L)'
;MVTTGTASECLFCRIGTKEVPADIVHATDQVVAFRDIDPKAPTHILIIPREHLDSLAEVSREHAGLLAEMVETATHLAKAEAVDRSGWRLVANVGREGGQTVEHLHFHLLGGPAQVKIRVPGSQPMVALLGQRDELLKLVESAFASRILVRGNEITITGEDAEAEKVAFLFEELLSILGLGQTLTAENVGKTIDMVKDENGRPSQVFGDVVLTTRGRTLAPKTLGQKRYVDAIRRSTVTFAIGPAGTGKTYLAVATAVKALQDRTVSRIILTRPAVEAGERLGFLPGTLYEKIDPYLKPLYDALFDMMDAEAFQRLVARGTIEVAPLAYMRGRTLNDSFIILDEAQNTTPEQMKMFLTRFGFGSRVVVNGDITQIDLPTGQRSGLVVIEEILSGIEDISFVHLGAKDVVRHKIVQDIVEAYRAYGERVARGAGGE
;
A
#
# COMPACT_ATOMS: atom_id res chain seq x y z
N MET A 1 33.30 -14.27 -39.86
CA MET A 1 33.02 -15.63 -40.35
C MET A 1 32.33 -16.36 -39.21
N VAL A 2 30.99 -16.42 -39.28
CA VAL A 2 30.20 -17.28 -38.39
C VAL A 2 30.23 -18.66 -39.02
N THR A 3 30.63 -19.66 -38.24
CA THR A 3 30.62 -21.08 -38.64
C THR A 3 29.19 -21.53 -38.80
N THR A 4 28.72 -21.72 -40.04
CA THR A 4 27.41 -22.34 -40.32
C THR A 4 27.44 -23.78 -39.83
N GLY A 5 26.60 -24.09 -38.84
CA GLY A 5 26.47 -25.45 -38.32
C GLY A 5 26.02 -26.42 -39.41
N THR A 6 26.50 -27.66 -39.36
CA THR A 6 26.00 -28.72 -40.26
C THR A 6 24.65 -29.22 -39.76
N ALA A 7 23.77 -29.69 -40.65
CA ALA A 7 22.45 -30.24 -40.27
C ALA A 7 22.53 -31.38 -39.23
N SER A 8 23.66 -32.11 -39.17
CA SER A 8 23.94 -33.14 -38.16
C SER A 8 24.18 -32.59 -36.74
N GLU A 9 24.58 -31.33 -36.61
CA GLU A 9 24.86 -30.67 -35.32
C GLU A 9 23.69 -29.79 -34.86
N CYS A 10 22.73 -29.49 -35.74
CA CYS A 10 21.58 -28.66 -35.45
C CYS A 10 20.61 -29.33 -34.45
N LEU A 11 20.35 -28.66 -33.33
CA LEU A 11 19.41 -29.13 -32.30
C LEU A 11 18.01 -29.41 -32.87
N PHE A 12 17.50 -28.55 -33.74
CA PHE A 12 16.15 -28.65 -34.28
C PHE A 12 16.04 -29.75 -35.34
N CYS A 13 17.06 -29.99 -36.16
CA CYS A 13 17.13 -31.19 -37.02
C CYS A 13 17.08 -32.48 -36.20
N ARG A 14 17.81 -32.53 -35.09
CA ARG A 14 17.84 -33.70 -34.19
C ARG A 14 16.52 -33.92 -33.44
N ILE A 15 15.78 -32.86 -33.14
CA ILE A 15 14.39 -32.95 -32.66
C ILE A 15 13.49 -33.48 -33.78
N GLY A 16 13.62 -32.95 -35.00
CA GLY A 16 12.82 -33.38 -36.16
C GLY A 16 12.98 -34.87 -36.50
N THR A 17 14.17 -35.42 -36.32
CA THR A 17 14.51 -36.84 -36.49
C THR A 17 14.27 -37.70 -35.23
N LYS A 18 13.82 -37.09 -34.13
CA LYS A 18 13.53 -37.72 -32.83
C LYS A 18 14.77 -38.27 -32.09
N GLU A 19 15.97 -37.80 -32.42
CA GLU A 19 17.19 -38.11 -31.67
C GLU A 19 17.23 -37.39 -30.32
N VAL A 20 16.60 -36.21 -30.24
CA VAL A 20 16.45 -35.42 -29.01
C VAL A 20 14.97 -35.43 -28.61
N PRO A 21 14.63 -35.77 -27.34
CA PRO A 21 13.25 -35.77 -26.89
C PRO A 21 12.68 -34.35 -26.85
N ALA A 22 11.47 -34.20 -27.37
CA ALA A 22 10.67 -32.97 -27.30
C ALA A 22 9.19 -33.32 -27.18
N ASP A 23 8.38 -32.42 -26.62
CA ASP A 23 6.92 -32.56 -26.57
C ASP A 23 6.32 -32.16 -27.93
N ILE A 24 6.31 -33.12 -28.87
CA ILE A 24 5.81 -32.93 -30.24
C ILE A 24 4.28 -32.88 -30.22
N VAL A 25 3.72 -31.75 -30.67
CA VAL A 25 2.28 -31.49 -30.72
C VAL A 25 1.69 -31.63 -32.13
N HIS A 26 2.52 -31.54 -33.17
CA HIS A 26 2.12 -31.78 -34.55
C HIS A 26 3.31 -32.22 -35.40
N ALA A 27 3.08 -33.07 -36.40
CA ALA A 27 4.12 -33.48 -37.35
C ALA A 27 3.50 -33.92 -38.67
N THR A 28 4.12 -33.49 -39.77
CA THR A 28 3.83 -33.90 -41.15
C THR A 28 5.12 -34.42 -41.80
N ASP A 29 5.06 -34.67 -43.10
CA ASP A 29 6.23 -35.03 -43.92
C ASP A 29 7.20 -33.85 -44.12
N GLN A 30 6.76 -32.60 -43.93
CA GLN A 30 7.59 -31.41 -44.14
C GLN A 30 7.82 -30.58 -42.86
N VAL A 31 6.91 -30.64 -41.89
CA VAL A 31 6.90 -29.76 -40.70
C VAL A 31 6.84 -30.57 -39.42
N VAL A 32 7.50 -30.08 -38.37
CA VAL A 32 7.39 -30.60 -37.00
C VAL A 32 7.11 -29.42 -36.07
N ALA A 33 6.16 -29.58 -35.15
CA ALA A 33 5.87 -28.60 -34.12
C ALA A 33 5.92 -29.21 -32.73
N PHE A 34 6.54 -28.51 -31.79
CA PHE A 34 6.76 -28.97 -30.42
C PHE A 34 6.75 -27.83 -29.41
N ARG A 35 6.44 -28.11 -28.15
CA ARG A 35 6.39 -27.08 -27.10
C ARG A 35 7.78 -26.57 -26.76
N ASP A 36 7.89 -25.25 -26.57
CA ASP A 36 9.12 -24.63 -26.10
C ASP A 36 9.41 -25.03 -24.64
N ILE A 37 10.67 -25.26 -24.30
CA ILE A 37 11.10 -25.65 -22.95
C ILE A 37 11.15 -24.48 -21.95
N ASP A 38 11.16 -23.25 -22.44
CA ASP A 38 11.13 -21.98 -21.70
C ASP A 38 10.02 -21.07 -22.27
N PRO A 39 8.74 -21.44 -22.09
CA PRO A 39 7.60 -20.78 -22.72
C PRO A 39 7.47 -19.31 -22.31
N LYS A 40 7.27 -18.41 -23.30
CA LYS A 40 7.06 -16.96 -23.08
C LYS A 40 5.59 -16.54 -23.12
N ALA A 41 4.69 -17.51 -23.35
CA ALA A 41 3.24 -17.36 -23.31
C ALA A 41 2.64 -18.73 -22.94
N PRO A 42 1.39 -18.79 -22.45
CA PRO A 42 0.70 -20.06 -22.15
C PRO A 42 0.75 -21.06 -23.30
N THR A 43 0.53 -20.58 -24.52
CA THR A 43 0.81 -21.30 -25.75
C THR A 43 2.11 -20.76 -26.32
N HIS A 44 3.19 -21.54 -26.25
CA HIS A 44 4.45 -21.28 -26.92
C HIS A 44 4.90 -22.57 -27.64
N ILE A 45 4.64 -22.62 -28.94
CA ILE A 45 4.96 -23.78 -29.78
C ILE A 45 5.94 -23.34 -30.86
N LEU A 46 7.01 -24.11 -31.03
CA LEU A 46 7.97 -23.93 -32.10
C LEU A 46 7.54 -24.79 -33.29
N ILE A 47 7.47 -24.18 -34.48
CA ILE A 47 7.13 -24.85 -35.75
C ILE A 47 8.36 -24.77 -36.64
N ILE A 48 8.90 -25.92 -37.04
CA ILE A 48 10.14 -26.04 -37.81
C ILE A 48 9.91 -26.87 -39.07
N PRO A 49 10.62 -26.59 -40.17
CA PRO A 49 10.72 -27.52 -41.29
C PRO A 49 11.62 -28.70 -40.94
N ARG A 50 11.40 -29.85 -41.57
CA ARG A 50 12.31 -31.01 -41.51
C ARG A 50 13.56 -30.80 -42.34
N GLU A 51 13.43 -30.07 -43.45
CA GLU A 51 14.56 -29.56 -44.21
C GLU A 51 15.32 -28.53 -43.37
N HIS A 52 16.66 -28.55 -43.44
CA HIS A 52 17.50 -27.59 -42.74
C HIS A 52 17.62 -26.30 -43.56
N LEU A 53 17.12 -25.20 -43.00
CA LEU A 53 17.32 -23.83 -43.48
C LEU A 53 17.83 -23.03 -42.29
N ASP A 54 18.93 -22.29 -42.40
CA ASP A 54 19.55 -21.64 -41.24
C ASP A 54 18.63 -20.58 -40.64
N SER A 55 17.85 -19.87 -41.47
CA SER A 55 16.93 -18.83 -41.00
C SER A 55 15.86 -18.48 -42.03
N LEU A 56 14.91 -17.64 -41.65
CA LEU A 56 13.93 -17.07 -42.59
C LEU A 56 14.60 -16.25 -43.72
N ALA A 57 15.83 -15.76 -43.53
CA ALA A 57 16.56 -15.03 -44.56
C ALA A 57 17.00 -15.89 -45.76
N GLU A 58 17.02 -17.21 -45.61
CA GLU A 58 17.42 -18.15 -46.67
C GLU A 58 16.25 -18.60 -47.54
N VAL A 59 15.03 -18.23 -47.18
CA VAL A 59 13.83 -18.62 -47.91
C VAL A 59 13.82 -17.98 -49.31
N SER A 60 13.77 -18.84 -50.32
CA SER A 60 13.57 -18.50 -51.73
C SER A 60 12.14 -18.83 -52.22
N ARG A 61 11.84 -18.54 -53.50
CA ARG A 61 10.55 -18.89 -54.13
C ARG A 61 10.24 -20.39 -54.13
N GLU A 62 11.26 -21.26 -54.09
CA GLU A 62 11.04 -22.71 -54.07
C GLU A 62 10.41 -23.19 -52.76
N HIS A 63 10.59 -22.44 -51.67
CA HIS A 63 10.08 -22.75 -50.34
C HIS A 63 8.66 -22.24 -50.09
N ALA A 64 7.98 -21.69 -51.09
CA ALA A 64 6.64 -21.10 -50.93
C ALA A 64 5.62 -22.12 -50.38
N GLY A 65 5.68 -23.37 -50.84
CA GLY A 65 4.82 -24.45 -50.33
C GLY A 65 5.10 -24.78 -48.87
N LEU A 66 6.38 -24.91 -48.50
CA LEU A 66 6.82 -25.18 -47.14
C LEU A 66 6.38 -24.07 -46.16
N LEU A 67 6.59 -22.80 -46.52
CA LEU A 67 6.14 -21.68 -45.70
C LEU A 67 4.62 -21.63 -45.55
N ALA A 68 3.87 -21.94 -46.61
CA ALA A 68 2.41 -22.03 -46.53
C ALA A 68 2.00 -23.13 -45.53
N GLU A 69 2.60 -24.31 -45.59
CA GLU A 69 2.32 -25.40 -44.66
C GLU A 69 2.69 -25.05 -43.21
N MET A 70 3.81 -24.35 -42.98
CA MET A 70 4.19 -23.89 -41.63
C MET A 70 3.18 -22.88 -41.06
N VAL A 71 2.68 -21.95 -41.89
CA VAL A 71 1.65 -20.98 -41.47
C VAL A 71 0.31 -21.67 -41.24
N GLU A 72 -0.10 -22.60 -42.09
CA GLU A 72 -1.31 -23.42 -41.91
C GLU A 72 -1.23 -24.23 -40.61
N THR A 73 -0.07 -24.85 -40.35
CA THR A 73 0.22 -25.56 -39.10
C THR A 73 0.03 -24.64 -37.89
N ALA A 74 0.50 -23.39 -37.95
CA ALA A 74 0.27 -22.42 -36.88
C ALA A 74 -1.21 -22.13 -36.64
N THR A 75 -2.00 -21.93 -37.71
CA THR A 75 -3.45 -21.68 -37.57
C THR A 75 -4.21 -22.89 -37.03
N HIS A 76 -3.80 -24.11 -37.41
CA HIS A 76 -4.36 -25.34 -36.90
C HIS A 76 -4.06 -25.47 -35.41
N LEU A 77 -2.80 -25.28 -35.02
CA LEU A 77 -2.37 -25.35 -33.62
C LEU A 77 -3.03 -24.27 -32.76
N ALA A 78 -3.23 -23.05 -33.29
CA ALA A 78 -3.94 -22.01 -32.57
C ALA A 78 -5.38 -22.42 -32.22
N LYS A 79 -6.07 -23.14 -33.11
CA LYS A 79 -7.40 -23.72 -32.83
C LYS A 79 -7.32 -24.89 -31.85
N ALA A 80 -6.32 -25.76 -32.00
CA ALA A 80 -6.12 -26.91 -31.11
C ALA A 80 -5.83 -26.48 -29.66
N GLU A 81 -5.10 -25.37 -29.49
CA GLU A 81 -4.77 -24.77 -28.20
C GLU A 81 -5.84 -23.78 -27.70
N ALA A 82 -6.95 -23.63 -28.43
CA ALA A 82 -8.05 -22.71 -28.11
C ALA A 82 -7.62 -21.23 -27.94
N VAL A 83 -6.59 -20.81 -28.69
CA VAL A 83 -6.13 -19.41 -28.75
C VAL A 83 -6.53 -18.70 -30.04
N ASP A 84 -7.22 -19.39 -30.95
CA ASP A 84 -7.72 -18.84 -32.21
C ASP A 84 -8.68 -17.65 -32.02
N ARG A 85 -9.45 -17.66 -30.92
CA ARG A 85 -10.40 -16.58 -30.57
C ARG A 85 -9.83 -15.54 -29.62
N SER A 86 -8.92 -15.92 -28.72
CA SER A 86 -8.33 -15.01 -27.72
C SER A 86 -7.15 -14.22 -28.28
N GLY A 87 -6.63 -14.61 -29.44
CA GLY A 87 -5.54 -13.93 -30.12
C GLY A 87 -4.22 -14.68 -29.99
N TRP A 88 -3.44 -14.64 -31.06
CA TRP A 88 -2.13 -15.26 -31.17
C TRP A 88 -1.24 -14.48 -32.14
N ARG A 89 0.06 -14.67 -32.02
CA ARG A 89 1.08 -14.11 -32.91
C ARG A 89 1.97 -15.23 -33.43
N LEU A 90 2.39 -15.09 -34.69
CA LEU A 90 3.41 -15.91 -35.31
C LEU A 90 4.66 -15.07 -35.48
N VAL A 91 5.75 -15.46 -34.82
CA VAL A 91 6.99 -14.68 -34.81
C VAL A 91 8.13 -15.51 -35.35
N ALA A 92 8.95 -14.92 -36.22
CA ALA A 92 10.19 -15.49 -36.69
C ALA A 92 11.32 -14.51 -36.36
N ASN A 93 12.34 -15.00 -35.65
CA ASN A 93 13.51 -14.20 -35.34
C ASN A 93 14.61 -14.49 -36.37
N VAL A 94 15.29 -13.44 -36.86
CA VAL A 94 16.31 -13.56 -37.91
C VAL A 94 17.62 -12.96 -37.43
N GLY A 95 18.67 -13.77 -37.42
CA GLY A 95 20.01 -13.39 -37.00
C GLY A 95 20.14 -13.17 -35.49
N ARG A 96 21.40 -13.10 -35.04
CA ARG A 96 21.75 -13.03 -33.61
C ARG A 96 21.11 -11.82 -32.89
N GLU A 97 21.23 -10.63 -33.47
CA GLU A 97 20.68 -9.40 -32.89
C GLU A 97 19.14 -9.35 -32.95
N GLY A 98 18.54 -10.11 -33.88
CA GLY A 98 17.09 -10.33 -33.94
C GLY A 98 16.59 -11.38 -32.94
N GLY A 99 17.47 -11.96 -32.12
CA GLY A 99 17.11 -12.96 -31.11
C GLY A 99 17.01 -14.39 -31.63
N GLN A 100 17.56 -14.69 -32.81
CA GLN A 100 17.65 -16.06 -33.30
C GLN A 100 18.75 -16.81 -32.55
N THR A 101 18.37 -17.77 -31.70
CA THR A 101 19.29 -18.53 -30.85
C THR A 101 19.66 -19.90 -31.41
N VAL A 102 18.84 -20.43 -32.33
CA VAL A 102 19.09 -21.67 -33.09
C VAL A 102 19.09 -21.33 -34.56
N GLU A 103 20.17 -21.68 -35.26
CA GLU A 103 20.36 -21.53 -36.71
C GLU A 103 19.59 -22.62 -37.46
N HIS A 104 18.26 -22.58 -37.31
CA HIS A 104 17.28 -23.38 -38.03
C HIS A 104 16.00 -22.54 -38.14
N LEU A 105 15.39 -22.44 -39.31
CA LEU A 105 14.14 -21.69 -39.53
C LEU A 105 13.05 -22.18 -38.58
N HIS A 106 12.56 -21.33 -37.69
CA HIS A 106 11.46 -21.67 -36.81
C HIS A 106 10.50 -20.52 -36.64
N PHE A 107 9.22 -20.86 -36.50
CA PHE A 107 8.19 -19.92 -36.07
C PHE A 107 7.79 -20.20 -34.63
N HIS A 108 7.67 -19.13 -33.85
CA HIS A 108 7.06 -19.13 -32.54
C HIS A 108 5.56 -18.84 -32.70
N LEU A 109 4.73 -19.85 -32.43
CA LEU A 109 3.31 -19.64 -32.19
C LEU A 109 3.12 -19.28 -30.73
N LEU A 110 2.76 -18.02 -30.48
CA LEU A 110 2.56 -17.47 -29.15
C LEU A 110 1.08 -17.09 -28.97
N GLY A 111 0.44 -17.57 -27.92
CA GLY A 111 -0.97 -17.30 -27.64
C GLY A 111 -1.33 -17.41 -26.17
N GLY A 112 -2.48 -16.86 -25.82
CA GLY A 112 -2.99 -16.81 -24.45
C GLY A 112 -2.57 -15.55 -23.66
N PRO A 113 -3.26 -15.26 -22.55
CA PRO A 113 -3.03 -14.09 -21.71
C PRO A 113 -1.62 -14.08 -21.12
N ALA A 114 -1.07 -12.88 -20.86
CA ALA A 114 0.23 -12.77 -20.23
C ALA A 114 0.26 -13.50 -18.88
N GLN A 115 1.42 -14.07 -18.59
CA GLN A 115 1.69 -14.73 -17.33
C GLN A 115 2.83 -14.04 -16.62
N VAL A 116 2.60 -13.71 -15.36
CA VAL A 116 3.65 -13.27 -14.44
C VAL A 116 3.86 -14.37 -13.42
N LYS A 117 5.12 -14.78 -13.25
CA LYS A 117 5.51 -15.79 -12.27
C LYS A 117 6.33 -15.16 -11.16
N ILE A 118 5.90 -15.36 -9.93
CA ILE A 118 6.61 -14.95 -8.73
C ILE A 118 7.11 -16.19 -8.01
N ARG A 119 8.40 -16.21 -7.71
CA ARG A 119 9.00 -17.24 -6.88
C ARG A 119 9.17 -16.72 -5.46
N VAL A 120 8.41 -17.29 -4.53
CA VAL A 120 8.50 -16.97 -3.11
C VAL A 120 9.83 -17.52 -2.56
N PRO A 121 10.67 -16.68 -1.92
CA PRO A 121 11.91 -17.13 -1.30
C PRO A 121 11.65 -18.21 -0.25
N GLY A 122 12.48 -19.26 -0.21
CA GLY A 122 12.31 -20.37 0.74
C GLY A 122 12.39 -19.97 2.23
N SER A 123 12.91 -18.77 2.53
CA SER A 123 12.92 -18.20 3.88
C SER A 123 11.55 -17.69 4.34
N GLN A 124 10.59 -17.50 3.42
CA GLN A 124 9.25 -17.00 3.72
C GLN A 124 8.24 -18.15 3.72
N PRO A 125 7.56 -18.43 4.84
CA PRO A 125 6.53 -19.47 4.88
C PRO A 125 5.33 -19.11 4.00
N MET A 126 4.95 -19.99 3.07
CA MET A 126 3.77 -19.77 2.20
C MET A 126 2.49 -19.53 3.02
N VAL A 127 2.31 -20.21 4.16
CA VAL A 127 1.16 -20.01 5.05
C VAL A 127 1.10 -18.58 5.62
N ALA A 128 2.25 -17.94 5.84
CA ALA A 128 2.28 -16.55 6.30
C ALA A 128 1.86 -15.56 5.20
N LEU A 129 2.14 -15.89 3.93
CA LEU A 129 1.76 -15.09 2.77
C LEU A 129 0.29 -15.27 2.38
N LEU A 130 -0.19 -16.52 2.33
CA LEU A 130 -1.52 -16.87 1.83
C LEU A 130 -2.59 -16.89 2.93
N GLY A 131 -2.18 -16.93 4.19
CA GLY A 131 -3.06 -17.07 5.34
C GLY A 131 -3.49 -18.51 5.62
N GLN A 132 -4.13 -18.72 6.76
CA GLN A 132 -4.68 -20.03 7.09
C GLN A 132 -5.85 -20.36 6.15
N ARG A 133 -5.86 -21.57 5.57
CA ARG A 133 -6.90 -22.00 4.61
C ARG A 133 -7.06 -21.05 3.42
N ASP A 134 -5.95 -20.41 3.04
CA ASP A 134 -5.84 -19.48 1.92
C ASP A 134 -6.73 -18.23 2.07
N GLU A 135 -7.04 -17.82 3.30
CA GLU A 135 -7.95 -16.68 3.55
C GLU A 135 -7.44 -15.35 2.97
N LEU A 136 -6.13 -15.10 2.97
CA LEU A 136 -5.55 -13.88 2.41
C LEU A 136 -5.44 -13.98 0.90
N LEU A 137 -5.13 -15.16 0.36
CA LEU A 137 -5.16 -15.42 -1.07
C LEU A 137 -6.57 -15.16 -1.64
N LYS A 138 -7.62 -15.68 -0.99
CA LYS A 138 -9.02 -15.44 -1.40
C LYS A 138 -9.38 -13.96 -1.40
N LEU A 139 -8.84 -13.19 -0.47
CA LEU A 139 -9.03 -11.74 -0.44
C LEU A 139 -8.41 -11.09 -1.68
N VAL A 140 -7.19 -11.49 -2.07
CA VAL A 140 -6.54 -11.03 -3.30
C VAL A 140 -7.35 -11.48 -4.53
N GLU A 141 -7.72 -12.75 -4.64
CA GLU A 141 -8.53 -13.29 -5.74
C GLU A 141 -9.88 -12.59 -5.90
N SER A 142 -10.51 -12.18 -4.79
CA SER A 142 -11.77 -11.43 -4.84
C SER A 142 -11.61 -9.99 -5.33
N ALA A 143 -10.38 -9.47 -5.30
CA ALA A 143 -10.09 -8.08 -5.63
C ALA A 143 -9.66 -7.87 -7.09
N PHE A 144 -9.20 -8.90 -7.79
CA PHE A 144 -8.68 -8.80 -9.16
C PHE A 144 -9.36 -9.85 -10.05
N ALA A 145 -9.54 -9.53 -11.34
CA ALA A 145 -10.07 -10.46 -12.34
C ALA A 145 -9.02 -11.49 -12.80
N SER A 146 -7.74 -11.18 -12.62
CA SER A 146 -6.61 -12.06 -12.91
C SER A 146 -6.69 -13.37 -12.12
N ARG A 147 -6.47 -14.47 -12.83
CA ARG A 147 -6.40 -15.81 -12.23
C ARG A 147 -5.07 -16.00 -11.53
N ILE A 148 -5.11 -16.42 -10.27
CA ILE A 148 -3.93 -16.69 -9.46
C ILE A 148 -3.86 -18.20 -9.21
N LEU A 149 -2.69 -18.80 -9.43
CA LEU A 149 -2.43 -20.21 -9.18
C LEU A 149 -1.16 -20.34 -8.34
N VAL A 150 -1.29 -20.96 -7.18
CA VAL A 150 -0.15 -21.26 -6.31
C VAL A 150 0.21 -22.74 -6.40
N ARG A 151 1.49 -23.03 -6.66
CA ARG A 151 2.05 -24.40 -6.63
C ARG A 151 3.41 -24.39 -5.95
N GLY A 152 3.50 -25.05 -4.79
CA GLY A 152 4.73 -25.02 -3.99
C GLY A 152 5.06 -23.60 -3.56
N ASN A 153 6.21 -23.08 -3.98
CA ASN A 153 6.64 -21.70 -3.75
C ASN A 153 6.54 -20.80 -4.99
N GLU A 154 5.82 -21.22 -6.03
CA GLU A 154 5.58 -20.43 -7.23
C GLU A 154 4.13 -19.94 -7.27
N ILE A 155 3.96 -18.65 -7.54
CA ILE A 155 2.68 -18.00 -7.79
C ILE A 155 2.65 -17.62 -9.27
N THR A 156 1.72 -18.19 -10.02
CA THR A 156 1.46 -17.84 -11.42
C THR A 156 0.22 -16.96 -11.49
N ILE A 157 0.35 -15.79 -12.08
CA ILE A 157 -0.73 -14.83 -12.30
C ILE A 157 -1.01 -14.82 -13.80
N THR A 158 -2.27 -14.95 -14.18
CA THR A 158 -2.71 -15.00 -15.58
C THR A 158 -3.88 -14.05 -15.77
N GLY A 159 -3.73 -13.08 -16.66
CA GLY A 159 -4.74 -12.03 -16.87
C GLY A 159 -4.33 -11.05 -17.95
N GLU A 160 -5.00 -9.90 -17.97
CA GLU A 160 -4.54 -8.74 -18.76
C GLU A 160 -3.21 -8.24 -18.20
N ASP A 161 -2.26 -7.86 -19.07
CA ASP A 161 -0.89 -7.44 -18.72
C ASP A 161 -0.86 -6.45 -17.54
N ALA A 162 -1.62 -5.34 -17.63
CA ALA A 162 -1.64 -4.30 -16.61
C ALA A 162 -2.18 -4.78 -15.25
N GLU A 163 -3.16 -5.69 -15.26
CA GLU A 163 -3.73 -6.24 -14.04
C GLU A 163 -2.80 -7.31 -13.44
N ALA A 164 -2.22 -8.16 -14.28
CA ALA A 164 -1.27 -9.18 -13.85
C ALA A 164 -0.02 -8.55 -13.20
N GLU A 165 0.46 -7.42 -13.74
CA GLU A 165 1.53 -6.63 -13.13
C GLU A 165 1.13 -6.03 -11.77
N LYS A 166 -0.10 -5.53 -11.62
CA LYS A 166 -0.60 -5.02 -10.32
C LYS A 166 -0.66 -6.13 -9.27
N VAL A 167 -1.18 -7.30 -9.63
CA VAL A 167 -1.22 -8.46 -8.73
C VAL A 167 0.19 -8.92 -8.38
N ALA A 168 1.12 -8.87 -9.35
CA ALA A 168 2.50 -9.24 -9.10
C ALA A 168 3.17 -8.28 -8.11
N PHE A 169 3.03 -6.98 -8.35
CA PHE A 169 3.51 -5.94 -7.45
C PHE A 169 2.89 -6.05 -6.05
N LEU A 170 1.60 -6.38 -5.94
CA LEU A 170 0.96 -6.65 -4.66
C LEU A 170 1.66 -7.77 -3.89
N PHE A 171 1.94 -8.91 -4.52
CA PHE A 171 2.65 -10.01 -3.85
C PHE A 171 4.08 -9.63 -3.46
N GLU A 172 4.79 -8.85 -4.27
CA GLU A 172 6.11 -8.31 -3.92
C GLU A 172 6.06 -7.41 -2.67
N GLU A 173 5.05 -6.55 -2.57
CA GLU A 173 4.86 -5.68 -1.40
C GLU A 173 4.47 -6.49 -0.16
N LEU A 174 3.61 -7.50 -0.28
CA LEU A 174 3.27 -8.42 0.82
C LEU A 174 4.50 -9.20 1.32
N LEU A 175 5.33 -9.70 0.40
CA LEU A 175 6.60 -10.34 0.73
C LEU A 175 7.57 -9.38 1.42
N SER A 176 7.60 -8.12 0.98
CA SER A 176 8.40 -7.07 1.62
C SER A 176 7.95 -6.78 3.04
N ILE A 177 6.63 -6.70 3.28
CA ILE A 177 6.05 -6.52 4.63
C ILE A 177 6.42 -7.70 5.54
N LEU A 178 6.32 -8.95 5.05
CA LEU A 178 6.78 -10.13 5.78
C LEU A 178 8.29 -10.10 6.04
N GLY A 179 9.08 -9.63 5.07
CA GLY A 179 10.52 -9.43 5.19
C GLY A 179 10.93 -8.46 6.31
N LEU A 180 10.06 -7.49 6.62
CA LEU A 180 10.22 -6.56 7.75
C LEU A 180 9.77 -7.17 9.10
N GLY A 181 9.40 -8.45 9.13
CA GLY A 181 8.93 -9.14 10.32
C GLY A 181 7.51 -8.78 10.75
N GLN A 182 6.74 -8.10 9.90
CA GLN A 182 5.34 -7.79 10.16
C GLN A 182 4.46 -8.99 9.80
N THR A 183 3.37 -9.18 10.54
CA THR A 183 2.37 -10.23 10.25
C THR A 183 1.34 -9.72 9.25
N LEU A 184 1.01 -10.52 8.23
CA LEU A 184 -0.10 -10.24 7.33
C LEU A 184 -1.45 -10.61 7.98
N THR A 185 -2.43 -9.72 7.85
CA THR A 185 -3.79 -9.84 8.37
C THR A 185 -4.78 -9.43 7.29
N ALA A 186 -6.02 -9.88 7.38
CA ALA A 186 -7.04 -9.47 6.41
C ALA A 186 -7.19 -7.94 6.29
N GLU A 187 -7.02 -7.20 7.41
CA GLU A 187 -7.07 -5.73 7.40
C GLU A 187 -5.91 -5.11 6.61
N ASN A 188 -4.66 -5.54 6.86
CA ASN A 188 -3.51 -4.95 6.18
C ASN A 188 -3.38 -5.40 4.72
N VAL A 189 -3.78 -6.63 4.39
CA VAL A 189 -3.85 -7.11 3.00
C VAL A 189 -4.91 -6.33 2.23
N GLY A 190 -6.10 -6.13 2.80
CA GLY A 190 -7.15 -5.31 2.19
C GLY A 190 -6.66 -3.90 1.85
N LYS A 191 -5.96 -3.23 2.78
CA LYS A 191 -5.39 -1.91 2.52
C LYS A 191 -4.23 -1.92 1.52
N THR A 192 -3.44 -2.99 1.50
CA THR A 192 -2.37 -3.16 0.50
C THR A 192 -2.98 -3.25 -0.89
N ILE A 193 -4.09 -4.00 -1.04
CA ILE A 193 -4.87 -4.07 -2.29
C ILE A 193 -5.36 -2.67 -2.69
N ASP A 194 -5.98 -1.92 -1.78
CA ASP A 194 -6.50 -0.58 -2.07
C ASP A 194 -5.38 0.38 -2.54
N MET A 195 -4.24 0.37 -1.84
CA MET A 195 -3.07 1.21 -2.21
C MET A 195 -2.48 0.84 -3.57
N VAL A 196 -2.43 -0.45 -3.91
CA VAL A 196 -1.94 -0.92 -5.21
C VAL A 196 -2.91 -0.55 -6.33
N LYS A 197 -4.22 -0.67 -6.10
CA LYS A 197 -5.25 -0.27 -7.07
C LYS A 197 -5.24 1.23 -7.36
N ASP A 198 -5.05 2.04 -6.32
CA ASP A 198 -4.94 3.49 -6.41
C ASP A 198 -3.57 3.97 -6.94
N GLU A 199 -2.63 3.04 -7.21
CA GLU A 199 -1.24 3.31 -7.65
C GLU A 199 -0.52 4.33 -6.74
N ASN A 200 -0.79 4.27 -5.44
CA ASN A 200 -0.45 5.33 -4.51
C ASN A 200 0.56 4.87 -3.45
N GLY A 201 1.85 5.05 -3.77
CA GLY A 201 2.96 4.76 -2.86
C GLY A 201 3.23 3.26 -2.69
N ARG A 202 4.14 2.91 -1.77
CA ARG A 202 4.51 1.52 -1.48
C ARG A 202 3.93 1.07 -0.12
N PRO A 203 3.01 0.10 -0.08
CA PRO A 203 2.46 -0.44 1.16
C PRO A 203 3.53 -0.85 2.18
N SER A 204 4.61 -1.48 1.72
CA SER A 204 5.73 -1.90 2.57
C SER A 204 6.39 -0.74 3.31
N GLN A 205 6.47 0.44 2.68
CA GLN A 205 6.99 1.66 3.32
C GLN A 205 6.02 2.26 4.34
N VAL A 206 4.72 2.01 4.20
CA VAL A 206 3.68 2.48 5.12
C VAL A 206 3.62 1.58 6.35
N PHE A 207 3.40 0.28 6.15
CA PHE A 207 3.29 -0.69 7.24
C PHE A 207 4.63 -1.00 7.91
N GLY A 208 5.73 -0.88 7.18
CA GLY A 208 7.09 -1.02 7.70
C GLY A 208 7.53 0.13 8.61
N ASP A 209 6.82 1.26 8.59
CA ASP A 209 7.14 2.43 9.38
C ASP A 209 6.63 2.30 10.82
N VAL A 210 7.23 1.38 11.58
CA VAL A 210 6.86 1.12 12.98
C VAL A 210 7.25 2.33 13.84
N VAL A 211 6.25 3.01 14.38
CA VAL A 211 6.41 4.18 15.26
C VAL A 211 6.74 3.75 16.68
N LEU A 212 5.98 2.80 17.20
CA LEU A 212 6.10 2.33 18.57
C LEU A 212 5.82 0.83 18.64
N THR A 213 6.61 0.10 19.40
CA THR A 213 6.32 -1.30 19.75
C THR A 213 6.14 -1.38 21.25
N THR A 214 4.97 -1.83 21.70
CA THR A 214 4.63 -1.93 23.12
C THR A 214 3.78 -3.16 23.36
N ARG A 215 4.10 -3.94 24.40
CA ARG A 215 3.40 -5.19 24.75
C ARG A 215 3.19 -6.16 23.57
N GLY A 216 4.18 -6.26 22.68
CA GLY A 216 4.11 -7.11 21.48
C GLY A 216 3.19 -6.59 20.36
N ARG A 217 2.61 -5.40 20.50
CA ARG A 217 1.82 -4.72 19.46
C ARG A 217 2.66 -3.64 18.79
N THR A 218 2.65 -3.61 17.47
CA THR A 218 3.27 -2.57 16.66
C THR A 218 2.24 -1.50 16.29
N LEU A 219 2.55 -0.23 16.55
CA LEU A 219 1.84 0.91 15.99
C LEU A 219 2.60 1.41 14.77
N ALA A 220 1.95 1.36 13.62
CA ALA A 220 2.46 1.89 12.36
C ALA A 220 1.35 2.68 11.65
N PRO A 221 1.71 3.62 10.75
CA PRO A 221 0.76 4.19 9.81
C PRO A 221 0.03 3.10 9.04
N LYS A 222 -1.25 3.31 8.78
CA LYS A 222 -2.08 2.37 8.02
C LYS A 222 -2.49 2.94 6.65
N THR A 223 -2.20 4.20 6.39
CA THR A 223 -2.48 4.89 5.13
C THR A 223 -1.29 5.77 4.74
N LEU A 224 -1.20 6.13 3.46
CA LEU A 224 -0.14 7.02 3.01
C LEU A 224 -0.23 8.41 3.65
N GLY A 225 -1.44 8.93 3.89
CA GLY A 225 -1.63 10.21 4.60
C GLY A 225 -1.12 10.14 6.04
N GLN A 226 -1.43 9.05 6.75
CA GLN A 226 -0.89 8.80 8.09
C GLN A 226 0.64 8.70 8.09
N LYS A 227 1.24 8.07 7.07
CA LYS A 227 2.70 8.02 6.92
C LYS A 227 3.29 9.41 6.74
N ARG A 228 2.74 10.19 5.78
CA ARG A 228 3.17 11.58 5.54
C ARG A 228 3.10 12.43 6.81
N TYR A 229 2.07 12.18 7.64
CA TYR A 229 1.91 12.82 8.94
C TYR A 229 3.00 12.44 9.93
N VAL A 230 3.26 11.15 10.14
CA VAL A 230 4.36 10.69 11.02
C VAL A 230 5.72 11.20 10.54
N ASP A 231 5.98 11.17 9.22
CA ASP A 231 7.21 11.71 8.64
C ASP A 231 7.31 13.23 8.84
N ALA A 232 6.19 13.96 8.79
CA ALA A 232 6.16 15.39 9.08
C ALA A 232 6.54 15.70 10.53
N ILE A 233 6.00 14.93 11.48
CA ILE A 233 6.34 15.03 12.90
C ILE A 233 7.84 14.81 13.13
N ARG A 234 8.44 13.85 12.43
CA ARG A 234 9.87 13.50 12.56
C ARG A 234 10.82 14.52 11.94
N ARG A 235 10.42 15.17 10.84
CA ARG A 235 11.29 16.12 10.12
C ARG A 235 11.13 17.57 10.56
N SER A 236 9.98 17.95 11.11
CA SER A 236 9.64 19.36 11.37
C SER A 236 9.60 19.66 12.87
N THR A 237 9.98 20.87 13.26
CA THR A 237 9.78 21.37 14.64
C THR A 237 8.30 21.54 14.97
N VAL A 238 7.51 22.08 14.04
CA VAL A 238 6.05 22.23 14.21
C VAL A 238 5.31 21.47 13.12
N THR A 239 4.35 20.63 13.49
CA THR A 239 3.49 19.92 12.54
C THR A 239 2.03 20.17 12.85
N PHE A 240 1.28 20.63 11.86
CA PHE A 240 -0.18 20.73 11.89
C PHE A 240 -0.78 19.53 11.16
N ALA A 241 -1.70 18.82 11.80
CA ALA A 241 -2.52 17.81 11.14
C ALA A 241 -3.99 18.20 11.20
N ILE A 242 -4.59 18.38 10.03
CA ILE A 242 -5.97 18.80 9.86
C ILE A 242 -6.73 17.68 9.14
N GLY A 243 -7.83 17.21 9.71
CA GLY A 243 -8.66 16.20 9.05
C GLY A 243 -9.71 15.59 9.96
N PRO A 244 -10.56 14.69 9.44
CA PRO A 244 -11.72 14.18 10.17
C PRO A 244 -11.35 13.29 11.38
N ALA A 245 -12.29 13.12 12.30
CA ALA A 245 -12.15 12.16 13.41
C ALA A 245 -11.94 10.71 12.93
N GLY A 246 -11.04 9.98 13.58
CA GLY A 246 -10.70 8.59 13.22
C GLY A 246 -9.58 8.45 12.19
N THR A 247 -8.96 9.56 11.76
CA THR A 247 -7.76 9.55 10.92
C THR A 247 -6.45 9.22 11.66
N GLY A 248 -6.52 9.05 12.99
CA GLY A 248 -5.36 8.67 13.81
C GLY A 248 -4.43 9.82 14.22
N LYS A 249 -4.79 11.09 13.97
CA LYS A 249 -3.97 12.28 14.29
C LYS A 249 -3.38 12.28 15.70
N THR A 250 -4.26 12.24 16.71
CA THR A 250 -3.86 12.23 18.12
C THR A 250 -3.10 10.97 18.47
N TYR A 251 -3.60 9.81 18.04
CA TYR A 251 -3.01 8.52 18.38
C TYR A 251 -1.58 8.36 17.85
N LEU A 252 -1.32 8.72 16.58
CA LEU A 252 0.00 8.69 15.98
C LEU A 252 0.93 9.77 16.55
N ALA A 253 0.40 10.95 16.92
CA ALA A 253 1.17 11.98 17.61
C ALA A 253 1.70 11.49 18.95
N VAL A 254 0.81 10.94 19.79
CA VAL A 254 1.15 10.43 21.11
C VAL A 254 2.11 9.25 20.99
N ALA A 255 1.92 8.35 20.03
CA ALA A 255 2.86 7.25 19.77
C ALA A 255 4.27 7.78 19.44
N THR A 256 4.35 8.81 18.60
CA THR A 256 5.62 9.44 18.25
C THR A 256 6.24 10.18 19.45
N ALA A 257 5.44 10.81 20.29
CA ALA A 257 5.89 11.46 21.52
C ALA A 257 6.45 10.46 22.54
N VAL A 258 5.75 9.35 22.76
CA VAL A 258 6.21 8.26 23.63
C VAL A 258 7.51 7.66 23.11
N LYS A 259 7.60 7.43 21.79
CA LYS A 259 8.85 6.97 21.17
C LYS A 259 10.00 7.97 21.37
N ALA A 260 9.75 9.26 21.16
CA ALA A 260 10.74 10.31 21.37
C ALA A 260 11.25 10.34 22.83
N LEU A 261 10.36 10.16 23.81
CA LEU A 261 10.70 10.07 25.23
C LEU A 261 11.51 8.80 25.55
N GLN A 262 11.13 7.65 24.99
CA GLN A 262 11.87 6.38 25.16
C GLN A 262 13.28 6.46 24.58
N ASP A 263 13.42 7.10 23.42
CA ASP A 263 14.70 7.32 22.74
C ASP A 263 15.51 8.48 23.35
N ARG A 264 14.98 9.16 24.38
CA ARG A 264 15.58 10.32 25.05
C ARG A 264 15.93 11.48 24.11
N THR A 265 15.17 11.61 23.02
CA THR A 265 15.27 12.77 22.12
C THR A 265 14.53 13.99 22.66
N VAL A 266 13.64 13.75 23.63
CA VAL A 266 12.98 14.75 24.46
C VAL A 266 13.00 14.27 25.91
N SER A 267 13.00 15.18 26.87
CA SER A 267 12.91 14.84 28.29
C SER A 267 11.48 14.79 28.84
N ARG A 268 10.51 15.41 28.15
CA ARG A 268 9.12 15.53 28.64
C ARG A 268 8.09 15.42 27.52
N ILE A 269 6.88 14.98 27.88
CA ILE A 269 5.70 15.02 27.02
C ILE A 269 4.67 15.94 27.66
N ILE A 270 4.10 16.85 26.89
CA ILE A 270 3.02 17.76 27.33
C ILE A 270 1.86 17.60 26.35
N LEU A 271 0.74 17.07 26.83
CA LEU A 271 -0.50 16.98 26.07
C LEU A 271 -1.47 18.05 26.57
N THR A 272 -2.03 18.82 25.66
CA THR A 272 -2.94 19.89 25.99
C THR A 272 -4.14 19.92 25.07
N ARG A 273 -5.29 20.35 25.61
CA ARG A 273 -6.55 20.52 24.90
C ARG A 273 -7.21 21.84 25.34
N PRO A 274 -7.84 22.62 24.45
CA PRO A 274 -8.63 23.76 24.86
C PRO A 274 -9.87 23.29 25.64
N ALA A 275 -10.23 24.03 26.69
CA ALA A 275 -11.49 23.81 27.39
C ALA A 275 -12.59 24.54 26.62
N VAL A 276 -13.55 23.78 26.10
CA VAL A 276 -14.67 24.28 25.30
C VAL A 276 -15.93 23.59 25.80
N GLU A 277 -16.99 24.36 26.00
CA GLU A 277 -18.28 23.85 26.46
C GLU A 277 -19.02 23.18 25.29
N ALA A 278 -18.56 22.00 24.86
CA ALA A 278 -19.28 21.20 23.88
C ALA A 278 -20.46 20.48 24.58
N GLY A 279 -21.68 20.97 24.37
CA GLY A 279 -22.93 20.34 24.82
C GLY A 279 -23.38 20.71 26.24
N GLU A 280 -22.56 20.50 27.26
CA GLU A 280 -22.87 20.82 28.66
C GLU A 280 -22.06 22.04 29.13
N ARG A 281 -22.71 23.01 29.81
CA ARG A 281 -21.96 24.16 30.35
C ARG A 281 -21.08 23.67 31.49
N LEU A 282 -19.80 24.05 31.49
CA LEU A 282 -18.80 23.67 32.50
C LEU A 282 -19.27 24.04 33.93
N GLY A 283 -20.18 25.02 34.03
CA GLY A 283 -20.84 25.44 35.26
C GLY A 283 -21.69 24.39 35.98
N PHE A 284 -22.17 23.33 35.31
CA PHE A 284 -23.12 22.35 35.90
C PHE A 284 -22.49 21.09 36.48
N LEU A 285 -21.23 20.78 36.18
CA LEU A 285 -20.55 19.62 36.77
C LEU A 285 -20.21 19.92 38.24
N PRO A 286 -20.58 19.08 39.22
CA PRO A 286 -20.17 19.28 40.61
C PRO A 286 -18.66 19.01 40.76
N GLY A 287 -17.98 19.71 41.68
CA GLY A 287 -16.57 19.49 41.99
C GLY A 287 -15.65 20.69 41.74
N THR A 288 -14.35 20.47 41.94
CA THR A 288 -13.27 21.42 41.69
C THR A 288 -13.15 21.76 40.21
N LEU A 289 -12.52 22.89 39.87
CA LEU A 289 -12.28 23.27 38.47
C LEU A 289 -11.55 22.18 37.68
N TYR A 290 -10.67 21.42 38.34
CA TYR A 290 -9.94 20.32 37.73
C TYR A 290 -10.89 19.15 37.40
N GLU A 291 -11.73 18.72 38.36
CA GLU A 291 -12.73 17.65 38.16
C GLU A 291 -13.72 17.97 37.03
N LYS A 292 -13.99 19.26 36.79
CA LYS A 292 -14.83 19.72 35.66
C LYS A 292 -14.16 19.59 34.30
N ILE A 293 -12.84 19.69 34.25
CA ILE A 293 -12.05 19.68 33.00
C ILE A 293 -11.53 18.27 32.67
N ASP A 294 -11.37 17.42 33.68
CA ASP A 294 -10.84 16.05 33.55
C ASP A 294 -11.55 15.20 32.46
N PRO A 295 -12.89 15.22 32.32
CA PRO A 295 -13.57 14.47 31.25
C PRO A 295 -13.10 14.82 29.83
N TYR A 296 -12.71 16.08 29.59
CA TYR A 296 -12.19 16.53 28.29
C TYR A 296 -10.76 16.08 28.03
N LEU A 297 -9.99 15.83 29.09
CA LEU A 297 -8.60 15.36 28.99
C LEU A 297 -8.52 13.82 28.94
N LYS A 298 -9.58 13.12 29.36
CA LYS A 298 -9.65 11.66 29.43
C LYS A 298 -9.20 10.93 28.15
N PRO A 299 -9.57 11.34 26.92
CA PRO A 299 -9.10 10.69 25.70
C PRO A 299 -7.57 10.71 25.53
N LEU A 300 -6.89 11.75 26.02
CA LEU A 300 -5.43 11.84 25.99
C LEU A 300 -4.78 10.88 26.98
N TYR A 301 -5.38 10.72 28.16
CA TYR A 301 -4.96 9.70 29.14
C TYR A 301 -5.10 8.29 28.55
N ASP A 302 -6.24 7.98 27.95
CA ASP A 302 -6.52 6.66 27.40
C ASP A 302 -5.53 6.31 26.27
N ALA A 303 -5.18 7.26 25.40
CA ALA A 303 -4.16 7.07 24.37
C ALA A 303 -2.77 6.75 24.95
N LEU A 304 -2.38 7.38 26.07
CA LEU A 304 -1.12 7.07 26.76
C LEU A 304 -1.14 5.69 27.43
N PHE A 305 -2.27 5.30 28.03
CA PHE A 305 -2.44 3.98 28.66
C PHE A 305 -2.32 2.82 27.66
N ASP A 306 -2.76 3.03 26.42
CA ASP A 306 -2.58 2.06 25.34
C ASP A 306 -1.11 1.85 24.96
N MET A 307 -0.29 2.88 25.14
CA MET A 307 1.10 2.94 24.65
C MET A 307 2.13 2.58 25.72
N MET A 308 1.76 2.62 26.99
CA MET A 308 2.68 2.51 28.12
C MET A 308 2.18 1.53 29.19
N ASP A 309 3.12 0.98 29.95
CA ASP A 309 2.79 0.22 31.16
C ASP A 309 2.17 1.11 32.22
N ALA A 310 1.07 0.65 32.84
CA ALA A 310 0.28 1.46 33.76
C ALA A 310 1.12 2.02 34.92
N GLU A 311 1.98 1.19 35.51
CA GLU A 311 2.89 1.61 36.57
C GLU A 311 3.94 2.63 36.08
N ALA A 312 4.52 2.40 34.90
CA ALA A 312 5.48 3.32 34.30
C ALA A 312 4.83 4.68 33.98
N PHE A 313 3.63 4.65 33.43
CA PHE A 313 2.83 5.83 33.14
C PHE A 313 2.55 6.65 34.40
N GLN A 314 1.99 6.03 35.44
CA GLN A 314 1.69 6.70 36.72
C GLN A 314 2.94 7.34 37.34
N ARG A 315 4.08 6.66 37.28
CA ARG A 315 5.36 7.19 37.75
C ARG A 315 5.82 8.41 36.97
N LEU A 316 5.65 8.41 35.64
CA LEU A 316 6.08 9.52 34.78
C LEU A 316 5.16 10.74 34.94
N VAL A 317 3.86 10.54 35.16
CA VAL A 317 2.92 11.61 35.48
C VAL A 317 3.24 12.21 36.84
N ALA A 318 3.44 11.39 37.88
CA ALA A 318 3.76 11.87 39.22
C ALA A 318 5.07 12.68 39.29
N ARG A 319 6.02 12.40 38.39
CA ARG A 319 7.29 13.14 38.27
C ARG A 319 7.19 14.38 37.38
N GLY A 320 6.05 14.63 36.73
CA GLY A 320 5.88 15.71 35.75
C GLY A 320 6.65 15.50 34.45
N THR A 321 7.08 14.26 34.17
CA THR A 321 7.70 13.90 32.88
C THR A 321 6.65 13.84 31.78
N ILE A 322 5.46 13.33 32.10
CA ILE A 322 4.28 13.41 31.25
C ILE A 322 3.28 14.32 31.93
N GLU A 323 2.83 15.36 31.24
CA GLU A 323 1.84 16.32 31.73
C GLU A 323 0.64 16.32 30.78
N VAL A 324 -0.56 16.14 31.34
CA VAL A 324 -1.82 16.32 30.60
C VAL A 324 -2.58 17.46 31.28
N ALA A 325 -2.72 18.58 30.59
CA ALA A 325 -3.23 19.82 31.18
C ALA A 325 -4.06 20.63 30.18
N PRO A 326 -4.99 21.50 30.63
CA PRO A 326 -5.74 22.36 29.72
C PRO A 326 -4.86 23.48 29.15
N LEU A 327 -5.23 23.99 27.97
CA LEU A 327 -4.45 24.99 27.23
C LEU A 327 -4.09 26.25 28.04
N ALA A 328 -4.95 26.66 28.96
CA ALA A 328 -4.71 27.82 29.83
C ALA A 328 -3.42 27.70 30.66
N TYR A 329 -2.99 26.47 30.99
CA TYR A 329 -1.80 26.20 31.81
C TYR A 329 -0.51 26.39 31.03
N MET A 330 -0.59 26.59 29.71
CA MET A 330 0.59 26.88 28.87
C MET A 330 1.04 28.35 29.01
N ARG A 331 0.16 29.23 29.51
CA ARG A 331 0.44 30.67 29.61
C ARG A 331 1.66 30.96 30.50
N GLY A 332 2.57 31.80 30.00
CA GLY A 332 3.75 32.23 30.75
C GLY A 332 4.86 31.17 30.87
N ARG A 333 4.72 30.00 30.23
CA ARG A 333 5.73 28.95 30.23
C ARG A 333 6.69 29.09 29.07
N THR A 334 7.88 28.51 29.25
CA THR A 334 8.82 28.19 28.18
C THR A 334 9.12 26.70 28.27
N LEU A 335 8.77 25.96 27.23
CA LEU A 335 8.79 24.51 27.20
C LEU A 335 9.97 24.02 26.36
N ASN A 336 11.14 23.93 26.99
CA ASN A 336 12.35 23.34 26.40
C ASN A 336 12.36 21.82 26.56
N ASP A 337 13.02 21.15 25.61
CA ASP A 337 13.28 19.70 25.63
C ASP A 337 12.00 18.87 25.88
N SER A 338 10.93 19.27 25.18
CA SER A 338 9.59 18.72 25.35
C SER A 338 8.96 18.34 24.01
N PHE A 339 8.21 17.24 24.00
CA PHE A 339 7.26 16.94 22.93
C PHE A 339 5.88 17.45 23.34
N ILE A 340 5.33 18.40 22.59
CA ILE A 340 4.14 19.15 22.97
C ILE A 340 3.04 18.87 21.95
N ILE A 341 1.87 18.42 22.39
CA ILE A 341 0.72 18.13 21.53
C ILE A 341 -0.46 18.99 21.95
N LEU A 342 -0.95 19.82 21.04
CA LEU A 342 -2.24 20.49 21.17
C LEU A 342 -3.28 19.73 20.36
N ASP A 343 -4.23 19.10 21.05
CA ASP A 343 -5.35 18.38 20.43
C ASP A 343 -6.62 19.22 20.42
N GLU A 344 -7.55 18.91 19.50
CA GLU A 344 -8.75 19.71 19.18
C GLU A 344 -8.46 21.20 18.94
N ALA A 345 -7.40 21.48 18.19
CA ALA A 345 -6.93 22.83 17.92
C ALA A 345 -7.95 23.70 17.18
N GLN A 346 -8.96 23.11 16.52
CA GLN A 346 -10.06 23.86 15.91
C GLN A 346 -10.84 24.68 16.93
N ASN A 347 -10.77 24.30 18.21
CA ASN A 347 -11.43 24.98 19.31
C ASN A 347 -10.53 25.99 20.03
N THR A 348 -9.53 26.52 19.33
CA THR A 348 -8.71 27.65 19.80
C THR A 348 -9.05 28.92 19.06
N THR A 349 -8.95 30.08 19.71
CA THR A 349 -8.95 31.38 19.01
C THR A 349 -7.57 31.68 18.41
N PRO A 350 -7.43 32.63 17.47
CA PRO A 350 -6.12 33.05 16.95
C PRO A 350 -5.16 33.51 18.05
N GLU A 351 -5.65 34.20 19.08
CA GLU A 351 -4.85 34.64 20.23
C GLU A 351 -4.38 33.47 21.07
N GLN A 352 -5.20 32.45 21.28
CA GLN A 352 -4.83 31.24 22.00
C GLN A 352 -3.81 30.40 21.21
N MET A 353 -4.00 30.27 19.89
CA MET A 353 -3.04 29.59 19.00
C MET A 353 -1.69 30.31 19.04
N LYS A 354 -1.67 31.63 18.90
CA LYS A 354 -0.45 32.45 19.03
C LYS A 354 0.17 32.32 20.42
N MET A 355 -0.63 32.34 21.48
CA MET A 355 -0.15 32.15 22.85
C MET A 355 0.59 30.81 22.96
N PHE A 356 -0.02 29.72 22.49
CA PHE A 356 0.53 28.37 22.51
C PHE A 356 1.82 28.22 21.69
N LEU A 357 1.79 28.64 20.43
CA LEU A 357 2.94 28.52 19.52
C LEU A 357 4.15 29.35 19.97
N THR A 358 3.97 30.34 20.84
CA THR A 358 5.10 31.09 21.41
C THR A 358 5.61 30.53 22.74
N ARG A 359 5.14 29.36 23.19
CA ARG A 359 5.60 28.73 24.45
C ARG A 359 6.69 27.69 24.28
N PHE A 360 6.86 27.08 23.11
CA PHE A 360 7.88 26.05 22.92
C PHE A 360 9.27 26.69 22.84
N GLY A 361 10.27 25.99 23.39
CA GLY A 361 11.65 26.43 23.42
C GLY A 361 12.58 25.47 22.67
N PHE A 362 13.87 25.54 22.95
CA PHE A 362 14.90 24.76 22.27
C PHE A 362 14.74 23.25 22.55
N GLY A 363 15.07 22.44 21.53
CA GLY A 363 15.02 20.97 21.62
C GLY A 363 13.60 20.40 21.70
N SER A 364 12.58 21.23 21.48
CA SER A 364 11.18 20.80 21.56
C SER A 364 10.59 20.52 20.19
N ARG A 365 9.56 19.67 20.18
CA ARG A 365 8.73 19.39 18.99
C ARG A 365 7.28 19.68 19.32
N VAL A 366 6.55 20.24 18.36
CA VAL A 366 5.16 20.64 18.53
C VAL A 366 4.29 19.98 17.47
N VAL A 367 3.19 19.38 17.92
CA VAL A 367 2.16 18.83 17.05
C VAL A 367 0.83 19.48 17.39
N VAL A 368 0.13 19.99 16.38
CA VAL A 368 -1.17 20.63 16.51
C VAL A 368 -2.18 19.86 15.67
N ASN A 369 -3.12 19.21 16.33
CA ASN A 369 -4.13 18.37 15.69
C ASN A 369 -5.51 19.02 15.78
N GLY A 370 -6.28 18.95 14.70
CA GLY A 370 -7.68 19.36 14.75
C GLY A 370 -8.50 18.96 13.54
N ASP A 371 -9.78 19.28 13.60
CA ASP A 371 -10.76 19.05 12.56
C ASP A 371 -11.57 20.33 12.33
N ILE A 372 -11.31 21.04 11.23
CA ILE A 372 -11.99 22.29 10.91
C ILE A 372 -13.50 22.14 10.68
N THR A 373 -14.02 20.91 10.55
CA THR A 373 -15.45 20.64 10.42
C THR A 373 -16.18 20.51 11.76
N GLN A 374 -15.43 20.42 12.88
CA GLN A 374 -15.95 20.23 14.25
C GLN A 374 -15.58 21.39 15.17
N ILE A 375 -15.91 22.62 14.76
CA ILE A 375 -15.65 23.83 15.54
C ILE A 375 -16.76 24.04 16.58
N ASP A 376 -16.41 23.93 17.85
CA ASP A 376 -17.30 24.11 19.02
C ASP A 376 -17.18 25.52 19.65
N LEU A 377 -16.50 26.45 18.98
CA LEU A 377 -16.34 27.81 19.48
C LEU A 377 -17.68 28.56 19.51
N PRO A 378 -17.90 29.46 20.51
CA PRO A 378 -19.09 30.29 20.56
C PRO A 378 -19.30 31.10 19.27
N THR A 379 -20.57 31.28 18.91
CA THR A 379 -20.98 32.00 17.68
C THR A 379 -20.29 33.35 17.57
N GLY A 380 -19.64 33.60 16.42
CA GLY A 380 -18.92 34.84 16.12
C GLY A 380 -17.42 34.80 16.39
N GLN A 381 -16.90 33.78 17.08
CA GLN A 381 -15.46 33.57 17.20
C GLN A 381 -14.92 32.80 15.99
N ARG A 382 -13.80 33.27 15.43
CA ARG A 382 -13.06 32.54 14.40
C ARG A 382 -12.11 31.54 15.06
N SER A 383 -12.01 30.35 14.47
CA SER A 383 -11.00 29.37 14.87
C SER A 383 -9.60 29.81 14.44
N GLY A 384 -8.64 29.71 15.36
CA GLY A 384 -7.22 29.90 15.09
C GLY A 384 -6.70 28.90 14.06
N LEU A 385 -7.16 27.65 14.11
CA LEU A 385 -6.73 26.60 13.17
C LEU A 385 -7.13 26.91 11.71
N VAL A 386 -8.26 27.59 11.50
CA VAL A 386 -8.73 27.93 10.14
C VAL A 386 -7.85 28.99 9.46
N VAL A 387 -7.27 29.91 10.23
CA VAL A 387 -6.45 31.00 9.68
C VAL A 387 -4.94 30.71 9.74
N ILE A 388 -4.53 29.66 10.46
CA ILE A 388 -3.12 29.46 10.80
C ILE A 388 -2.24 29.11 9.60
N GLU A 389 -2.80 28.39 8.62
CA GLU A 389 -2.07 28.01 7.41
C GLU A 389 -1.72 29.22 6.55
N GLU A 390 -2.62 30.20 6.44
CA GLU A 390 -2.35 31.48 5.78
C GLU A 390 -1.23 32.25 6.51
N ILE A 391 -1.33 32.34 7.84
CA ILE A 391 -0.42 33.12 8.70
C ILE A 391 1.00 32.53 8.71
N LEU A 392 1.13 31.21 8.73
CA LEU A 392 2.42 30.51 8.87
C LEU A 392 2.94 29.95 7.56
N SER A 393 2.26 30.21 6.44
CA SER A 393 2.74 29.82 5.11
C SER A 393 4.13 30.41 4.83
N GLY A 394 5.07 29.55 4.44
CA GLY A 394 6.44 29.95 4.09
C GLY A 394 7.45 29.99 5.24
N ILE A 395 7.06 29.68 6.48
CA ILE A 395 8.02 29.50 7.58
C ILE A 395 8.67 28.12 7.45
N GLU A 396 10.00 28.09 7.36
CA GLU A 396 10.77 26.84 7.37
C GLU A 396 10.51 26.03 8.65
N ASP A 397 10.62 24.71 8.56
CA ASP A 397 10.47 23.79 9.71
C ASP A 397 9.05 23.72 10.32
N ILE A 398 8.06 24.26 9.61
CA ILE A 398 6.62 24.05 9.86
C ILE A 398 6.01 23.22 8.73
N SER A 399 5.36 22.11 9.07
CA SER A 399 4.63 21.26 8.12
C SER A 399 3.12 21.30 8.35
N PHE A 400 2.35 21.36 7.26
CA PHE A 400 0.92 21.16 7.25
C PHE A 400 0.58 19.82 6.58
N VAL A 401 -0.24 19.00 7.24
CA VAL A 401 -0.68 17.70 6.72
C VAL A 401 -2.20 17.62 6.78
N HIS A 402 -2.81 17.47 5.60
CA HIS A 402 -4.25 17.32 5.44
C HIS A 402 -4.61 15.85 5.27
N LEU A 403 -5.41 15.31 6.20
CA LEU A 403 -5.92 13.95 6.18
C LEU A 403 -7.36 13.94 5.71
N GLY A 404 -7.71 12.97 4.86
CA GLY A 404 -9.04 12.85 4.25
C GLY A 404 -9.83 11.65 4.76
N ALA A 405 -10.99 11.41 4.11
CA ALA A 405 -11.83 10.24 4.39
C ALA A 405 -11.07 8.91 4.20
N LYS A 406 -10.18 8.83 3.22
CA LYS A 406 -9.32 7.66 2.96
C LYS A 406 -8.33 7.35 4.09
N ASP A 407 -8.05 8.32 4.96
CA ASP A 407 -7.15 8.16 6.10
C ASP A 407 -7.87 7.70 7.37
N VAL A 408 -9.21 7.60 7.33
CA VAL A 408 -10.03 7.14 8.45
C VAL A 408 -9.90 5.63 8.60
N VAL A 409 -9.32 5.20 9.71
CA VAL A 409 -9.19 3.78 10.02
C VAL A 409 -10.04 3.45 11.24
N ARG A 410 -11.13 2.73 10.99
CA ARG A 410 -12.04 2.24 12.02
C ARG A 410 -12.28 0.76 11.81
N HIS A 411 -12.76 0.09 12.84
CA HIS A 411 -13.23 -1.27 12.72
C HIS A 411 -14.38 -1.35 11.70
N LYS A 412 -14.44 -2.43 10.90
CA LYS A 412 -15.42 -2.59 9.81
C LYS A 412 -16.86 -2.31 10.24
N ILE A 413 -17.31 -2.92 11.35
CA ILE A 413 -18.66 -2.66 11.89
C ILE A 413 -18.92 -1.18 12.20
N VAL A 414 -17.90 -0.43 12.68
CA VAL A 414 -18.08 1.00 12.95
C VAL A 414 -18.26 1.77 11.65
N GLN A 415 -17.54 1.38 10.58
CA GLN A 415 -17.74 1.95 9.24
C GLN A 415 -19.16 1.64 8.73
N ASP A 416 -19.59 0.37 8.82
CA ASP A 416 -20.93 -0.07 8.41
C ASP A 416 -22.04 0.71 9.15
N ILE A 417 -21.87 0.95 10.46
CA ILE A 417 -22.80 1.77 11.26
C ILE A 417 -22.83 3.22 10.75
N VAL A 418 -21.66 3.85 10.55
CA VAL A 418 -21.59 5.24 10.07
C VAL A 418 -22.24 5.39 8.69
N GLU A 419 -22.01 4.43 7.79
CA GLU A 419 -22.63 4.40 6.46
C GLU A 419 -24.15 4.24 6.55
N ALA A 420 -24.65 3.36 7.43
CA ALA A 420 -26.08 3.19 7.66
C ALA A 420 -26.76 4.48 8.14
N TYR A 421 -26.12 5.21 9.07
CA TYR A 421 -26.63 6.51 9.53
C TYR A 421 -26.59 7.59 8.43
N ARG A 422 -25.51 7.63 7.64
CA ARG A 422 -25.41 8.54 6.50
C ARG A 422 -26.52 8.28 5.47
N ALA A 423 -26.72 7.02 5.09
CA ALA A 423 -27.78 6.63 4.15
C ALA A 423 -29.18 6.92 4.69
N TYR A 424 -29.40 6.81 6.01
CA TYR A 424 -30.64 7.25 6.64
C TYR A 424 -30.83 8.77 6.55
N GLY A 425 -29.81 9.57 6.91
CA GLY A 425 -29.87 11.03 6.82
C GLY A 425 -30.14 11.54 5.40
N GLU A 426 -29.51 10.94 4.39
CA GLU A 426 -29.76 11.29 2.98
C GLU A 426 -31.19 10.95 2.54
N ARG A 427 -31.77 9.84 3.01
CA ARG A 427 -33.18 9.50 2.72
C ARG A 427 -34.14 10.49 3.37
N VAL A 428 -33.89 10.89 4.62
CA VAL A 428 -34.71 11.88 5.32
C VAL A 428 -34.65 13.24 4.61
N ALA A 429 -33.47 13.70 4.21
CA ALA A 429 -33.30 14.95 3.49
C ALA A 429 -34.01 14.96 2.12
N ARG A 430 -34.00 13.82 1.39
CA ARG A 430 -34.73 13.68 0.12
C ARG A 430 -36.26 13.60 0.31
N GLY A 431 -36.73 13.05 1.43
CA GLY A 431 -38.16 13.00 1.75
C GLY A 431 -38.74 14.35 2.18
N ALA A 432 -37.93 15.21 2.81
CA ALA A 432 -38.36 16.55 3.26
C ALA A 432 -38.37 17.63 2.15
N GLY A 433 -37.83 17.34 0.96
CA GLY A 433 -37.81 18.27 -0.18
C GLY A 433 -38.93 18.07 -1.21
N GLY A 434 -39.92 17.22 -0.88
CA GLY A 434 -41.00 16.82 -1.79
C GLY A 434 -42.42 17.17 -1.32
N GLU A 435 -42.58 18.00 -0.28
CA GLU A 435 -43.88 18.54 0.17
C GLU A 435 -44.03 20.03 -0.17
#